data_AF-A0A820R8S6-F1
#
_entry.id   AF-A0A820R8S6-F1
#
_cell.length_a   1.000
_cell.length_b   1.000
_cell.length_c   1.000
_cell.angle_alpha   90.00
_cell.angle_beta   90.00
_cell.angle_gamma   90.00
#
_symmetry.space_group_name_H-M   'P 1'
#
loop_
_entity.id
_entity.type
_entity.pdbx_description
1 polymer ?
#
loop_
_entity_poly.entity_id
_entity_poly.type
_entity_poly.pdbx_seq_one_letter_code
_entity_poly.pdbx_strand_id
1 'polypeptide(L)'
;MSEIKHDIDQILSWLQERGQSYLENTDLGRTLDDNKRLQNIHNEIEHESHNVHDRVLRCMRAADSWVHTGLIRADRLHAHAHTLLALWEKWALKLDSRRRLLRLTSKFY
;
A
#
# COMPACT_ATOMS: atom_id res chain seq x y z
N MET A 1 15.06 0.90 -18.29
CA MET A 1 15.25 1.83 -17.15
C MET A 1 14.08 2.80 -16.94
N SER A 2 13.29 3.17 -17.96
CA SER A 2 12.15 4.10 -17.83
C SER A 2 10.90 3.48 -17.17
N GLU A 3 10.63 2.20 -17.40
CA GLU A 3 9.40 1.53 -16.95
C GLU A 3 9.31 1.38 -15.42
N ILE A 4 10.36 0.88 -14.76
CA ILE A 4 10.36 0.71 -13.29
C ILE A 4 10.27 2.04 -12.55
N LYS A 5 10.93 3.08 -13.07
CA LYS A 5 10.79 4.42 -12.49
C LYS A 5 9.33 4.90 -12.58
N HIS A 6 8.71 4.72 -13.74
CA HIS A 6 7.31 5.07 -13.93
C HIS A 6 6.38 4.27 -13.00
N ASP A 7 6.64 2.98 -12.83
CA ASP A 7 5.89 2.14 -11.88
C ASP A 7 6.04 2.63 -10.44
N ILE A 8 7.26 2.96 -10.00
CA ILE A 8 7.51 3.52 -8.66
C ILE A 8 6.71 4.82 -8.48
N ASP A 9 6.76 5.74 -9.44
CA ASP A 9 6.05 7.02 -9.36
C ASP A 9 4.52 6.80 -9.27
N GLN A 10 3.97 5.89 -10.07
CA GLN A 10 2.53 5.55 -10.02
C GLN A 10 2.13 4.89 -8.70
N ILE A 11 2.95 3.98 -8.17
CA ILE A 11 2.68 3.32 -6.89
C ILE A 11 2.70 4.35 -5.75
N LEU A 12 3.66 5.28 -5.77
CA LEU A 12 3.76 6.34 -4.76
C LEU A 12 2.55 7.28 -4.81
N SER A 13 2.11 7.67 -6.00
CA SER A 13 0.89 8.47 -6.18
C SER A 13 -0.35 7.72 -5.65
N TRP A 14 -0.54 6.45 -6.01
CA TRP A 14 -1.65 5.66 -5.46
C TRP A 14 -1.57 5.55 -3.93
N LEU A 15 -0.38 5.31 -3.38
CA LEU A 15 -0.17 5.19 -1.94
C LEU A 15 -0.53 6.49 -1.22
N GLN A 16 -0.23 7.65 -1.80
CA GLN A 16 -0.55 8.95 -1.21
C GLN A 16 -2.04 9.30 -1.37
N GLU A 17 -2.56 9.23 -2.60
CA GLU A 17 -3.89 9.74 -2.95
C GLU A 17 -5.03 8.80 -2.54
N ARG A 18 -4.79 7.49 -2.57
CA ARG A 18 -5.81 6.48 -2.21
C ARG A 18 -5.49 5.84 -0.87
N GLY A 19 -4.29 5.28 -0.73
CA GLY A 19 -3.91 4.50 0.45
C GLY A 19 -3.87 5.33 1.74
N GLN A 20 -3.09 6.41 1.76
CA GLN A 20 -2.89 7.24 2.94
C GLN A 20 -4.14 8.06 3.25
N SER A 21 -4.75 8.69 2.25
CA SER A 21 -6.00 9.45 2.45
C SER A 21 -7.13 8.59 3.05
N TYR A 22 -7.25 7.32 2.63
CA TYR A 22 -8.20 6.39 3.27
C TYR A 22 -7.94 6.20 4.77
N LEU A 23 -6.66 6.07 5.16
CA LEU A 23 -6.25 5.84 6.55
C LEU A 23 -6.25 7.10 7.43
N GLU A 24 -6.38 8.29 6.85
CA GLU A 24 -6.61 9.53 7.60
C GLU A 24 -8.00 9.54 8.26
N ASN A 25 -8.96 8.83 7.67
CA ASN A 25 -10.27 8.63 8.28
C ASN A 25 -10.20 7.61 9.41
N THR A 26 -10.48 8.04 10.64
CA THR A 26 -10.48 7.21 11.85
C THR A 26 -11.88 6.76 12.30
N ASP A 27 -12.93 7.11 11.55
CA ASP A 27 -14.30 6.71 11.86
C ASP A 27 -14.47 5.18 11.84
N LEU A 28 -15.28 4.69 12.79
CA LEU A 28 -15.63 3.29 13.01
C LEU A 28 -17.15 3.05 12.89
N GLY A 29 -17.92 4.08 12.54
CA GLY A 29 -19.38 4.07 12.46
C GLY A 29 -20.02 4.33 13.81
N ARG A 30 -21.31 4.67 13.82
CA ARG A 30 -22.14 4.86 15.05
C ARG A 30 -23.29 3.87 15.16
N THR A 31 -23.49 3.06 14.12
CA THR A 31 -24.50 2.00 14.04
C THR A 31 -23.86 0.77 13.38
N LEU A 32 -24.53 -0.39 13.48
CA LEU A 32 -24.10 -1.61 12.80
C LEU A 32 -24.03 -1.42 11.28
N ASP A 33 -24.99 -0.71 10.70
CA ASP A 33 -25.06 -0.50 9.25
C ASP A 33 -23.97 0.47 8.76
N ASP A 34 -23.67 1.53 9.50
CA ASP A 34 -22.54 2.42 9.21
C ASP A 34 -21.21 1.65 9.24
N ASN A 35 -21.02 0.83 10.27
CA ASN A 35 -19.80 0.03 10.42
C ASN A 35 -19.66 -1.00 9.28
N LYS A 36 -20.75 -1.66 8.86
CA LYS A 36 -20.74 -2.55 7.68
C LYS A 36 -20.37 -1.80 6.40
N ARG A 37 -20.88 -0.59 6.20
CA ARG A 37 -20.49 0.26 5.06
C ARG A 37 -19.00 0.57 5.08
N LEU A 38 -18.45 0.93 6.23
CA LEU A 38 -17.01 1.20 6.38
C LEU A 38 -16.16 -0.06 6.14
N GLN A 39 -16.62 -1.24 6.55
CA GLN A 39 -15.98 -2.52 6.23
C GLN A 39 -16.00 -2.81 4.73
N ASN A 40 -17.08 -2.50 4.01
CA ASN A 40 -17.12 -2.67 2.56
C ASN A 40 -16.11 -1.75 1.84
N ILE A 41 -16.04 -0.48 2.24
CA ILE A 41 -15.03 0.46 1.70
C ILE A 41 -13.62 -0.05 2.02
N HIS A 42 -13.40 -0.58 3.23
CA HIS A 42 -12.12 -1.20 3.60
C HIS A 42 -11.75 -2.34 2.66
N ASN A 43 -12.69 -3.23 2.36
CA ASN A 43 -12.48 -4.37 1.47
C ASN A 43 -12.16 -3.94 0.03
N GLU A 44 -12.75 -2.84 -0.45
CA GLU A 44 -12.42 -2.26 -1.76
C GLU A 44 -10.96 -1.79 -1.81
N ILE A 45 -10.49 -1.10 -0.77
CA ILE A 45 -9.08 -0.66 -0.66
C ILE A 45 -8.13 -1.87 -0.55
N GLU A 46 -8.48 -2.90 0.23
CA GLU A 46 -7.69 -4.14 0.30
C GLU A 46 -7.59 -4.81 -1.08
N HIS A 47 -8.70 -4.90 -1.80
CA HIS A 47 -8.73 -5.49 -3.14
C HIS A 47 -7.87 -4.71 -4.14
N GLU A 48 -8.00 -3.37 -4.19
CA GLU A 48 -7.16 -2.50 -5.02
C GLU A 48 -5.67 -2.68 -4.68
N SER A 49 -5.35 -2.85 -3.41
CA SER A 49 -3.97 -2.94 -2.92
C SER A 49 -3.23 -4.20 -3.34
N HIS A 50 -3.93 -5.31 -3.59
CA HIS A 50 -3.28 -6.56 -4.02
C HIS A 50 -2.51 -6.38 -5.33
N ASN A 51 -3.13 -5.74 -6.32
CA ASN A 51 -2.50 -5.47 -7.62
C ASN A 51 -1.28 -4.55 -7.47
N VAL A 52 -1.35 -3.58 -6.55
CA VAL A 52 -0.26 -2.65 -6.29
C VAL A 52 0.88 -3.34 -5.53
N HIS A 53 0.58 -4.25 -4.60
CA HIS A 53 1.58 -5.04 -3.89
C HIS A 53 2.44 -5.87 -4.86
N ASP A 54 1.82 -6.54 -5.82
CA ASP A 54 2.55 -7.30 -6.83
C ASP A 54 3.49 -6.41 -7.66
N ARG A 55 3.08 -5.17 -7.94
CA ARG A 55 3.93 -4.17 -8.61
C ARG A 55 5.10 -3.73 -7.74
N VAL A 56 4.89 -3.48 -6.44
CA VAL A 56 5.96 -3.16 -5.48
C VAL A 56 7.02 -4.26 -5.49
N LEU A 57 6.60 -5.53 -5.41
CA LEU A 57 7.53 -6.67 -5.42
C LEU A 57 8.28 -6.81 -6.74
N ARG A 58 7.63 -6.53 -7.89
CA ARG A 58 8.31 -6.51 -9.19
C ARG A 58 9.37 -5.42 -9.28
N CYS A 59 9.05 -4.20 -8.83
CA CYS A 59 10.01 -3.09 -8.81
C CYS A 59 11.24 -3.41 -7.96
N MET A 60 11.06 -4.01 -6.79
CA MET A 60 12.16 -4.41 -5.90
C MET A 60 13.04 -5.48 -6.55
N ARG A 61 12.47 -6.58 -7.04
CA ARG A 61 13.24 -7.68 -7.67
C ARG A 61 14.04 -7.20 -8.89
N ALA A 62 13.46 -6.31 -9.69
CA ALA A 62 14.15 -5.78 -10.85
C ALA A 62 15.28 -4.82 -10.46
N ALA A 63 15.10 -4.03 -9.40
CA ALA A 63 16.16 -3.17 -8.88
C ALA A 63 17.34 -3.99 -8.33
N ASP A 64 17.08 -5.09 -7.61
CA ASP A 64 18.10 -6.02 -7.11
C ASP A 64 18.91 -6.64 -8.25
N SER A 65 18.24 -7.06 -9.33
CA SER A 65 18.89 -7.65 -10.49
C SER A 65 19.86 -6.67 -11.17
N TRP A 66 19.56 -5.37 -11.19
CA TRP A 66 20.42 -4.38 -11.86
C TRP A 66 21.69 -4.07 -11.08
N VAL A 67 21.62 -4.08 -9.75
CA VAL A 67 22.82 -3.97 -8.89
C VAL A 67 23.77 -5.13 -9.18
N HIS A 68 23.25 -6.34 -9.34
CA HIS A 68 24.07 -7.53 -9.61
C HIS A 68 24.76 -7.50 -10.99
N THR A 69 24.14 -6.83 -11.98
CA THR A 69 24.71 -6.68 -13.34
C THR A 69 25.75 -5.55 -13.49
N GLY A 70 26.03 -4.76 -12.45
CA GLY A 70 27.05 -3.71 -12.49
C GLY A 70 26.67 -2.47 -13.32
N LEU A 71 25.38 -2.24 -13.59
CA LEU A 71 24.91 -1.08 -14.34
C LEU A 71 25.13 0.22 -13.54
N ILE A 72 25.95 1.13 -14.08
CA ILE A 72 26.18 2.45 -13.52
C ILE A 72 24.81 3.16 -13.34
N ARG A 73 24.47 3.52 -12.09
CA ARG A 73 23.18 4.11 -11.59
C ARG A 73 22.17 3.15 -10.94
N ALA A 74 22.47 1.86 -10.79
CA ALA A 74 21.59 0.90 -10.10
C ALA A 74 21.35 1.27 -8.62
N ASP A 75 22.35 1.79 -7.91
CA ASP A 75 22.29 2.07 -6.47
C ASP A 75 21.16 3.04 -6.07
N ARG A 76 20.94 4.08 -6.88
CA ARG A 76 19.87 5.05 -6.61
C ARG A 76 18.50 4.41 -6.79
N LEU A 77 18.30 3.62 -7.84
CA LEU A 77 17.01 2.99 -8.07
C LEU A 77 16.72 1.90 -7.04
N HIS A 78 17.74 1.13 -6.66
CA HIS A 78 17.69 0.17 -5.56
C HIS A 78 17.25 0.84 -4.27
N ALA A 79 17.87 1.96 -3.88
CA ALA A 79 17.44 2.72 -2.70
C ALA A 79 15.98 3.20 -2.78
N HIS A 80 15.52 3.65 -3.96
CA HIS A 80 14.12 4.06 -4.16
C HIS A 80 13.15 2.87 -4.04
N ALA A 81 13.48 1.72 -4.63
CA ALA A 81 12.65 0.53 -4.58
C ALA A 81 12.53 -0.04 -3.15
N HIS A 82 13.63 -0.06 -2.38
CA HIS A 82 13.60 -0.43 -0.97
C HIS A 82 12.80 0.55 -0.11
N THR A 83 12.95 1.86 -0.37
CA THR A 83 12.16 2.88 0.33
C THR A 83 10.67 2.69 0.04
N LEU A 84 10.31 2.42 -1.22
CA LEU A 84 8.95 2.13 -1.62
C LEU A 84 8.40 0.90 -0.88
N LEU A 85 9.15 -0.20 -0.82
CA LEU A 85 8.74 -1.41 -0.09
C LEU A 85 8.50 -1.11 1.39
N ALA A 86 9.40 -0.40 2.05
CA ALA A 86 9.25 -0.05 3.46
C ALA A 86 8.01 0.84 3.72
N LEU A 87 7.74 1.81 2.83
CA LEU A 87 6.53 2.63 2.91
C LEU A 87 5.26 1.79 2.71
N TRP A 88 5.29 0.86 1.76
CA TRP A 88 4.20 -0.05 1.47
C TRP A 88 3.89 -0.96 2.67
N GLU A 89 4.89 -1.62 3.24
CA GLU A 89 4.73 -2.50 4.40
C GLU A 89 4.19 -1.74 5.62
N LYS A 90 4.73 -0.55 5.88
CA LYS A 90 4.22 0.33 6.95
C LYS A 90 2.76 0.70 6.74
N TRP A 91 2.35 0.97 5.51
CA TRP A 91 0.96 1.26 5.19
C TRP A 91 0.07 0.02 5.35
N ALA A 92 0.50 -1.14 4.86
CA ALA A 92 -0.25 -2.39 4.96
C ALA A 92 -0.51 -2.81 6.41
N LEU A 93 0.45 -2.59 7.32
CA LEU A 93 0.27 -2.82 8.76
C LEU A 93 -0.83 -1.93 9.37
N LYS A 94 -0.94 -0.69 8.92
CA LYS A 94 -2.00 0.23 9.36
C LYS A 94 -3.36 -0.18 8.78
N LEU A 95 -3.40 -0.59 7.52
CA LEU A 95 -4.61 -1.11 6.89
C LEU A 95 -5.17 -2.31 7.66
N ASP A 96 -4.32 -3.30 7.95
CA ASP A 96 -4.73 -4.48 8.74
C ASP A 96 -5.17 -4.11 10.17
N SER A 97 -4.53 -3.11 10.79
CA SER A 97 -4.97 -2.58 12.08
C SER A 97 -6.36 -1.95 12.02
N ARG A 98 -6.66 -1.17 10.97
CA ARG A 98 -7.99 -0.59 10.75
C ARG A 98 -9.04 -1.68 10.54
N ARG A 99 -8.75 -2.73 9.76
CA ARG A 99 -9.64 -3.89 9.60
C ARG A 99 -10.04 -4.50 10.93
N ARG A 100 -9.04 -4.72 11.81
CA ARG A 100 -9.29 -5.27 13.15
C ARG A 100 -10.21 -4.38 13.98
N LEU A 101 -9.99 -3.07 13.95
CA LEU A 101 -10.81 -2.10 14.68
C LEU A 101 -12.26 -2.12 14.18
N LEU A 102 -12.47 -2.00 12.86
CA LEU A 102 -13.82 -2.04 12.27
C LEU A 102 -14.57 -3.31 12.65
N ARG A 103 -13.90 -4.48 12.58
CA ARG A 103 -14.47 -5.78 12.95
C ARG A 103 -14.72 -5.94 14.45
N LEU A 104 -13.92 -5.29 15.30
CA LEU A 104 -14.16 -5.31 16.74
C LEU A 104 -15.35 -4.42 17.10
N THR A 105 -15.45 -3.23 16.49
CA THR A 105 -16.55 -2.30 16.71
C THR A 105 -17.91 -2.90 16.36
N SER A 106 -17.99 -3.74 15.33
CA SER A 106 -19.25 -4.41 14.95
C SER A 106 -19.83 -5.31 16.05
N LYS A 107 -19.03 -5.73 17.04
CA LYS A 107 -19.49 -6.54 18.18
C LYS A 107 -20.16 -5.74 19.29
N PHE A 108 -20.09 -4.41 19.24
CA PHE A 108 -20.66 -3.51 20.24
C PHE A 108 -22.00 -2.88 19.81
N TYR A 109 -22.48 -3.23 18.61
CA TYR A 109 -23.83 -2.93 18.12
C TYR A 109 -24.70 -4.19 18.20
#